data_AF-A0AAD1ZPL9-F1
#
_entry.id   AF-A0AAD1ZPL9-F1
#
_cell.length_a   1.000
_cell.length_b   1.000
_cell.length_c   1.000
_cell.angle_alpha   90.00
_cell.angle_beta   90.00
_cell.angle_gamma   90.00
#
_symmetry.space_group_name_H-M   'P 1'
#
loop_
_entity.id
_entity.type
_entity.pdbx_description
1 polymer ?
#
loop_
_entity_poly.entity_id
_entity_poly.type
_entity_poly.pdbx_seq_one_letter_code
_entity_poly.pdbx_strand_id
1 'polypeptide(L)'
;MTFPTRTDYGVVSAALILELLPVVKFSDLGESEITENCAVCLYDFEGDDEIRRLTNCRHIFHRSCLDRWMDHDQKTCPLCRTRVFPEDLQDSLNENLWEAAGIFDYYGE
;
A
#
# COMPACT_ATOMS: atom_id res chain seq x y z
N MET A 1 29.22 -6.35 -18.57
CA MET A 1 27.76 -6.53 -18.58
C MET A 1 27.38 -6.69 -17.12
N THR A 2 26.87 -5.65 -16.49
CA THR A 2 26.43 -5.74 -15.08
C THR A 2 25.13 -6.50 -15.08
N PHE A 3 25.13 -7.70 -14.52
CA PHE A 3 23.93 -8.51 -14.41
C PHE A 3 23.02 -7.92 -13.34
N PRO A 4 21.71 -7.79 -13.61
CA PRO A 4 20.76 -7.26 -12.65
C PRO A 4 20.70 -8.17 -11.42
N THR A 5 20.86 -7.61 -10.23
CA THR A 5 20.81 -8.33 -8.94
C THR A 5 19.36 -8.56 -8.51
N ARG A 6 19.13 -9.43 -7.50
CA ARG A 6 17.80 -9.66 -6.88
C ARG A 6 17.03 -8.38 -6.51
N THR A 7 17.75 -7.28 -6.25
CA THR A 7 17.22 -5.94 -5.97
C THR A 7 16.77 -5.16 -7.22
N ASP A 8 17.00 -5.67 -8.43
CA ASP A 8 16.70 -4.99 -9.70
C ASP A 8 15.30 -5.35 -10.26
N TYR A 9 14.73 -6.48 -9.82
CA TYR A 9 13.44 -6.99 -10.32
C TYR A 9 12.29 -7.04 -9.31
N GLY A 10 12.51 -6.60 -8.07
CA GLY A 10 11.51 -6.70 -7.02
C GLY A 10 10.99 -5.36 -6.55
N VAL A 11 10.02 -4.78 -7.24
CA VAL A 11 9.10 -3.83 -6.60
C VAL A 11 7.69 -4.37 -6.80
N VAL A 12 7.15 -5.05 -5.79
CA VAL A 12 5.71 -5.27 -5.69
C VAL A 12 4.99 -3.97 -6.04
N SER A 13 4.18 -4.02 -7.09
CA SER A 13 3.54 -2.82 -7.63
C SER A 13 2.62 -2.22 -6.56
N ALA A 14 2.47 -0.89 -6.58
CA ALA A 14 1.55 -0.20 -5.68
C ALA A 14 0.13 -0.80 -5.73
N ALA A 15 -0.25 -1.39 -6.87
CA ALA A 15 -1.51 -2.11 -7.05
C ALA A 15 -1.63 -3.37 -6.17
N LEU A 16 -0.62 -4.25 -6.11
CA LEU A 16 -0.68 -5.47 -5.27
C LEU A 16 -0.76 -5.12 -3.78
N ILE A 17 -0.06 -4.06 -3.42
CA ILE A 17 -0.04 -3.47 -2.10
C ILE A 17 -1.45 -2.95 -1.72
N LEU A 18 -2.13 -2.26 -2.63
CA LEU A 18 -3.48 -1.74 -2.43
C LEU A 18 -4.54 -2.83 -2.25
N GLU A 19 -4.40 -3.96 -2.92
CA GLU A 19 -5.34 -5.09 -2.79
C GLU A 19 -5.30 -5.73 -1.40
N LEU A 20 -4.23 -5.52 -0.62
CA LEU A 20 -4.07 -6.08 0.73
C LEU A 20 -4.58 -5.15 1.84
N LEU A 21 -4.81 -3.87 1.56
CA LEU A 21 -5.36 -2.96 2.56
C LEU A 21 -6.88 -3.15 2.66
N PRO A 22 -7.44 -3.36 3.87
CA PRO A 22 -8.87 -3.49 4.03
C PRO A 22 -9.57 -2.19 3.59
N VAL A 23 -10.57 -2.33 2.74
CA VAL A 23 -11.52 -1.26 2.40
C VAL A 23 -12.76 -1.49 3.26
N VAL A 24 -13.15 -0.45 3.99
CA VAL A 24 -14.36 -0.44 4.81
C VAL A 24 -15.18 0.79 4.45
N LYS A 25 -16.49 0.76 4.69
CA LYS A 25 -17.28 1.98 4.58
C LYS A 25 -17.10 2.82 5.84
N PHE A 26 -17.14 4.14 5.68
CA PHE A 26 -17.03 5.04 6.82
C PHE A 26 -18.15 4.80 7.85
N SER A 27 -19.38 4.47 7.41
CA SER A 27 -20.49 4.12 8.31
C SER A 27 -20.23 2.91 9.21
N ASP A 28 -19.30 2.03 8.82
CA ASP A 28 -18.96 0.82 9.58
C ASP A 28 -17.87 1.08 10.63
N LEU A 29 -17.25 2.27 10.63
CA LEU A 29 -16.32 2.67 11.68
C LEU A 29 -17.07 3.18 12.92
N GLY A 30 -16.64 2.72 14.10
CA GLY A 30 -17.14 3.26 15.36
C GLY A 30 -16.72 4.71 15.57
N GLU A 31 -17.59 5.51 16.19
CA GLU A 31 -17.43 6.96 16.46
C GLU A 31 -16.12 7.33 17.18
N SER A 32 -15.44 6.36 17.81
CA SER A 32 -14.26 6.58 18.65
C SER A 32 -12.91 6.62 17.91
N GLU A 33 -12.86 6.40 16.59
CA GLU A 33 -11.57 6.22 15.87
C GLU A 33 -11.37 7.11 14.63
N ILE A 34 -12.17 8.15 14.44
CA ILE A 34 -12.32 8.77 13.11
C ILE A 34 -11.88 10.23 13.07
N THR A 35 -10.84 10.49 12.27
CA THR A 35 -10.68 11.80 11.61
C THR A 35 -11.92 12.05 10.76
N GLU A 36 -12.53 13.22 10.87
CA GLU A 36 -13.81 13.53 10.20
C GLU A 36 -13.65 13.87 8.71
N ASN A 37 -12.41 14.16 8.27
CA ASN A 37 -12.11 14.50 6.89
C ASN A 37 -10.89 13.79 6.33
N CYS A 38 -10.85 13.68 5.01
CA CYS A 38 -9.71 13.15 4.29
C CYS A 38 -8.68 14.26 4.06
N ALA A 39 -7.47 14.11 4.60
CA ALA A 39 -6.42 15.11 4.46
C ALA A 39 -5.84 15.25 3.03
N VAL A 40 -6.24 14.40 2.09
CA VAL A 40 -5.79 14.47 0.69
C VAL A 40 -6.73 15.35 -0.14
N CYS A 41 -8.04 15.13 -0.05
CA CYS A 41 -9.02 15.89 -0.81
C CYS A 41 -9.66 17.03 0.00
N LEU A 42 -9.46 17.05 1.32
CA LEU A 42 -10.02 18.00 2.28
C LEU A 42 -11.55 17.97 2.40
N TYR A 43 -12.19 16.88 1.96
CA TYR A 43 -13.63 16.65 2.13
C TYR A 43 -13.90 15.77 3.35
N ASP A 44 -15.05 16.01 3.99
CA ASP A 44 -15.57 15.19 5.08
C ASP A 44 -15.92 13.79 4.56
N PHE A 45 -15.86 12.80 5.47
CA PHE A 45 -16.29 11.44 5.13
C PHE A 45 -17.81 11.31 5.23
N GLU A 46 -18.41 10.73 4.20
CA GLU A 46 -19.82 10.37 4.18
C GLU A 46 -19.99 8.87 4.50
N GLY A 47 -21.15 8.48 5.03
CA GLY A 47 -21.36 7.09 5.49
C GLY A 47 -21.11 6.02 4.41
N ASP A 48 -21.38 6.32 3.14
CA ASP A 48 -21.16 5.37 2.03
C ASP A 48 -19.72 5.42 1.46
N ASP A 49 -18.87 6.32 1.95
CA ASP A 49 -17.52 6.46 1.45
C ASP A 49 -16.67 5.22 1.74
N GLU A 50 -16.05 4.70 0.68
CA GLU A 50 -15.01 3.69 0.79
C GLU A 50 -13.73 4.34 1.30
N ILE A 51 -13.27 3.88 2.46
CA ILE A 51 -12.07 4.40 3.12
C ILE A 51 -11.05 3.29 3.34
N ARG A 52 -9.79 3.72 3.42
CA ARG A 52 -8.66 2.87 3.81
C ARG A 52 -8.04 3.43 5.07
N ARG A 53 -7.89 2.55 6.07
CA ARG A 53 -7.16 2.82 7.30
C ARG A 53 -5.78 2.19 7.23
N LEU A 54 -4.74 3.01 7.36
CA LEU A 54 -3.37 2.51 7.35
C LEU A 54 -3.07 1.74 8.63
N THR A 55 -2.62 0.49 8.53
CA THR A 55 -2.31 -0.36 9.70
C THR A 55 -1.18 0.21 10.56
N ASN A 56 -0.18 0.85 9.94
CA ASN A 56 1.01 1.34 10.63
C ASN A 56 0.80 2.63 11.43
N CYS A 57 -0.12 3.50 10.99
CA CYS A 57 -0.32 4.82 11.62
C CYS A 57 -1.78 5.15 11.93
N ARG A 58 -2.72 4.26 11.58
CA ARG A 58 -4.17 4.36 11.82
C ARG A 58 -4.86 5.57 11.19
N HIS A 59 -4.17 6.32 10.33
CA HIS A 59 -4.78 7.40 9.55
C HIS A 59 -5.73 6.86 8.49
N ILE A 60 -6.81 7.60 8.25
CA ILE A 60 -7.92 7.23 7.39
C ILE A 60 -7.93 8.18 6.18
N PHE A 61 -8.15 7.62 5.00
CA PHE A 61 -8.28 8.36 3.74
C PHE A 61 -9.35 7.70 2.89
N HIS A 62 -9.97 8.44 1.97
CA HIS A 62 -10.77 7.81 0.92
C HIS A 62 -9.90 6.82 0.15
N ARG A 63 -10.47 5.66 -0.20
CA ARG A 63 -9.83 4.65 -1.04
C ARG A 63 -9.20 5.30 -2.27
N SER A 64 -10.01 6.02 -3.04
CA SER A 64 -9.57 6.69 -4.27
C SER A 64 -8.43 7.71 -4.06
N CYS A 65 -8.42 8.40 -2.91
CA CYS A 65 -7.39 9.38 -2.58
C CYS A 65 -6.06 8.72 -2.25
N LEU A 66 -6.08 7.66 -1.44
CA LEU A 66 -4.87 6.91 -1.10
C LEU A 66 -4.34 6.12 -2.29
N ASP A 67 -5.22 5.53 -3.11
CA ASP A 67 -4.86 4.80 -4.31
C ASP A 67 -4.08 5.71 -5.28
N ARG A 68 -4.65 6.89 -5.60
CA ARG A 68 -3.97 7.90 -6.44
C ARG A 68 -2.64 8.37 -5.85
N TRP A 69 -2.58 8.55 -4.53
CA TRP A 69 -1.35 8.95 -3.87
C TRP A 69 -0.23 7.92 -4.10
N MET A 70 -0.56 6.63 -4.00
CA MET A 70 0.42 5.57 -4.23
C MET A 70 0.73 5.33 -5.72
N ASP A 71 -0.19 5.61 -6.65
CA ASP A 71 0.08 5.65 -8.09
C ASP A 71 1.16 6.69 -8.46
N HIS A 72 1.29 7.77 -7.69
CA HIS A 72 2.36 8.76 -7.82
C HIS A 72 3.68 8.36 -7.13
N ASP A 73 3.90 7.05 -6.94
CA ASP A 73 5.07 6.45 -6.29
C ASP A 73 5.25 6.87 -4.80
N GLN A 74 4.21 7.43 -4.17
CA GLN A 74 4.26 7.84 -2.76
C GLN A 74 3.76 6.74 -1.83
N LYS A 75 4.64 5.79 -1.47
CA LYS A 75 4.32 4.66 -0.56
C LYS A 75 4.32 5.06 0.94
N THR A 76 3.99 6.31 1.25
CA THR A 76 4.02 6.89 2.61
C THR A 76 2.71 7.58 2.94
N CYS A 77 2.33 7.58 4.22
CA CYS A 77 1.16 8.29 4.71
C CYS A 77 1.24 9.80 4.40
N PRO A 78 0.21 10.41 3.78
CA PRO A 78 0.16 11.85 3.52
C PRO A 78 0.27 12.73 4.78
N LEU A 79 -0.20 12.23 5.93
CA LEU A 79 -0.23 12.96 7.20
C LEU A 79 1.09 12.88 7.97
N CYS A 80 1.63 11.68 8.15
CA CYS A 80 2.77 11.45 9.05
C CYS A 80 4.01 10.89 8.36
N ARG A 81 3.97 10.68 7.04
CA ARG A 81 5.07 10.13 6.21
C ARG A 81 5.54 8.73 6.61
N THR A 82 4.87 8.06 7.55
CA THR A 82 5.11 6.64 7.87
C THR A 82 4.81 5.80 6.63
N ARG A 83 5.66 4.81 6.32
CA ARG A 83 5.42 3.93 5.18
C ARG A 83 4.08 3.22 5.32
N VAL A 84 3.35 3.13 4.22
CA VAL A 84 2.03 2.47 4.17
C VAL A 84 2.18 0.98 4.44
N PHE A 85 3.34 0.39 4.10
CA PHE A 85 3.66 -1.03 4.26
C PHE A 85 4.97 -1.22 5.03
N PRO A 86 5.03 -2.20 5.95
CA PRO A 86 6.30 -2.61 6.55
C PRO A 86 7.22 -3.22 5.48
N GLU A 87 8.52 -2.92 5.57
CA GLU A 87 9.53 -3.37 4.61
C GLU A 87 9.58 -4.90 4.55
N ASP A 88 9.47 -5.57 5.70
CA ASP A 88 9.49 -7.04 5.80
C ASP A 88 8.41 -7.72 4.95
N LEU A 89 7.22 -7.13 4.84
CA LEU A 89 6.13 -7.70 4.04
C LEU A 89 6.35 -7.48 2.55
N GLN A 90 7.02 -6.39 2.17
CA GLN A 90 7.42 -6.15 0.78
C GLN A 90 8.49 -7.16 0.35
N ASP A 91 9.46 -7.45 1.21
CA ASP A 91 10.51 -8.42 0.94
C ASP A 91 9.95 -9.85 0.79
N SER A 92 9.07 -10.29 1.70
CA SER A 92 8.43 -11.60 1.59
C SER A 92 7.54 -11.73 0.35
N LEU A 93 6.81 -10.67 -0.04
CA LEU A 93 5.97 -10.72 -1.24
C LEU A 93 6.81 -10.70 -2.52
N ASN A 94 7.91 -9.95 -2.55
CA ASN A 94 8.91 -10.02 -3.62
C ASN A 94 9.51 -11.41 -3.75
N GLU A 95 9.86 -12.06 -2.63
CA GLU A 95 10.41 -13.42 -2.60
C GLU A 95 9.41 -14.42 -3.18
N ASN A 96 8.15 -14.36 -2.74
CA ASN A 96 7.08 -15.20 -3.28
C ASN A 96 6.85 -14.96 -4.79
N LEU A 97 6.93 -13.71 -5.26
CA LEU A 97 6.78 -13.38 -6.69
C LEU A 97 7.96 -13.91 -7.52
N TRP A 98 9.18 -13.85 -6.98
CA TRP A 98 10.37 -14.43 -7.61
C TRP A 98 10.22 -15.94 -7.79
N GLU A 99 9.78 -16.64 -6.75
CA GLU A 99 9.52 -18.07 -6.79
C GLU A 99 8.39 -18.42 -7.78
N ALA A 100 7.29 -17.67 -7.76
CA ALA A 100 6.14 -17.89 -8.64
C ALA A 100 6.44 -17.58 -10.11
N ALA A 101 7.32 -16.60 -10.39
CA ALA A 101 7.76 -16.28 -11.74
C ALA A 101 8.69 -17.34 -12.35
N GLY A 102 9.11 -18.34 -11.56
CA GLY A 102 9.98 -19.40 -12.04
C GLY A 102 11.34 -18.88 -12.52
N ILE A 103 11.78 -17.73 -12.00
CA ILE A 103 13.14 -17.24 -12.20
C ILE A 103 14.03 -18.10 -11.30
N PHE A 104 14.22 -19.34 -11.73
CA PHE A 104 15.27 -20.20 -11.23
C PHE A 104 16.57 -19.57 -11.73
N ASP A 105 17.48 -19.24 -10.82
CA ASP A 105 18.85 -18.91 -11.19
C ASP A 105 19.39 -20.02 -12.11
N TYR A 106 19.36 -19.81 -13.42
CA TYR A 106 20.08 -20.65 -14.36
C TYR A 106 21.55 -20.23 -14.28
N TYR A 107 22.21 -20.61 -13.19
CA TYR A 107 23.65 -20.82 -13.22
C TYR A 107 23.89 -22.15 -13.92
N GLY A 108 23.86 -22.10 -15.25
CA GLY A 108 24.53 -23.07 -16.12
C GLY A 108 25.89 -22.51 -16.50
N GLU A 109 26.92 -23.10 -15.88
CA GLU A 109 28.38 -23.06 -16.16
C GLU A 109 29.15 -21.74 -15.96
#